data_AF-A0AAJ0EQG2-F1
#
_entry.id   AF-A0AAJ0EQG2-F1
#
_cell.length_a   1.000
_cell.length_b   1.000
_cell.length_c   1.000
_cell.angle_alpha   90.00
_cell.angle_beta   90.00
_cell.angle_gamma   90.00
#
_symmetry.space_group_name_H-M   'P 1'
#
loop_
_entity.id
_entity.type
_entity.pdbx_description
1 polymer ?
#
loop_
_entity_poly.entity_id
_entity_poly.type
_entity_poly.pdbx_seq_one_letter_code
_entity_poly.pdbx_strand_id
1 'polypeptide(L)'
;MGSTDTSFAAHVAGQFSTYEKDRQMTSKEAIYSTSNGVPMPHPYETQRCGENGPLLLQDFHLIDLLSHFDRERIPERVVHAKGSGAHGFFECTDPIPELTQADIFGTKGKKCPITVRFSTVGGESGSPDLARDPRGFSVKFRTEDGNWDMVANNTPVFFLRDPAKFPMFIHTQKRDPQTHLNHMDDSFMFWNYLSENPESIHQVMILMGDRGIPDGYRFMHGYAGHTMKLVNKDGSWVYAQIHMKSQQGTKFITQEDSLTKSADYSGKDLFEAIQNGDYPKWSVEIQTMTPKEAEDAWENDKINVFDLTHVWPQGKYPLRRVGEFTLNENPQNYFAEVEQVAFNPSHMPPGIEPSADPVLQSRLFSYPDTHRHRIGVNYQQLPVNAPKTAHKMANFQRDGAMAFFNQGARPNYLSSIDPVQFKARTVDLDKTHGHFTGQAITFLSEIRPEDFVAPRALWQKVWDEDARERFINNVTGKMELCKNPEPLKKQIAIFREVDPEIAERLEKSTGIKGYDGIANLTFNGTHNGFAREKKNKYANGIDVTTCQSLTENNGAPIRGTHRNVDKVVNGEGTRH
;
A
#
# COMPACT_ATOMS: atom_id res chain seq x y z
N MET A 1 56.02 17.98 26.18
CA MET A 1 54.73 17.42 26.66
C MET A 1 53.66 18.43 26.31
N GLY A 2 52.92 18.24 25.23
CA GLY A 2 51.98 19.25 24.73
C GLY A 2 50.76 18.62 24.11
N SER A 3 49.60 19.17 24.50
CA SER A 3 48.25 18.95 23.96
C SER A 3 47.59 17.61 24.29
N THR A 4 47.15 17.46 25.54
CA THR A 4 45.93 16.68 25.83
C THR A 4 44.72 17.52 25.43
N ASP A 5 44.19 17.21 24.26
CA ASP A 5 42.82 17.39 23.77
C ASP A 5 41.92 18.40 24.50
N THR A 6 41.84 19.63 23.96
CA THR A 6 40.89 20.67 24.39
C THR A 6 39.57 20.65 23.59
N SER A 7 39.33 19.64 22.76
CA SER A 7 38.11 19.57 21.95
C SER A 7 36.96 18.93 22.74
N PHE A 8 35.78 19.57 22.72
CA PHE A 8 34.55 19.00 23.29
C PHE A 8 34.29 17.58 22.75
N ALA A 9 34.52 17.36 21.45
CA ALA A 9 34.32 16.08 20.80
C ALA A 9 35.20 14.97 21.38
N ALA A 10 36.50 15.23 21.61
CA ALA A 10 37.40 14.23 22.19
C ALA A 10 37.09 13.96 23.67
N HIS A 11 36.75 15.00 24.43
CA HIS A 11 36.33 14.84 25.82
C HIS A 11 35.06 13.99 25.94
N VAL A 12 34.07 14.22 25.06
CA VAL A 12 32.83 13.45 25.02
C VAL A 12 33.07 12.01 24.59
N ALA A 13 33.80 11.79 23.49
CA ALA A 13 34.01 10.45 22.92
C ALA A 13 34.74 9.48 23.86
N GLY A 14 35.62 9.99 24.73
CA GLY A 14 36.41 9.19 25.66
C GLY A 14 35.75 8.92 27.02
N GLN A 15 34.71 9.68 27.40
CA GLN A 15 34.16 9.66 28.77
C GLN A 15 32.65 9.40 28.85
N PHE A 16 31.91 9.54 27.76
CA PHE A 16 30.44 9.49 27.78
C PHE A 16 29.90 8.43 26.81
N SER A 17 28.76 7.83 27.17
CA SER A 17 28.04 6.94 26.27
C SER A 17 27.28 7.72 25.18
N THR A 18 26.78 7.00 24.18
CA THR A 18 25.98 7.53 23.07
C THR A 18 24.67 6.77 23.01
N TYR A 19 23.60 7.41 22.56
CA TYR A 19 22.28 6.77 22.44
C TYR A 19 22.31 5.47 21.62
N GLU A 20 23.15 5.38 20.58
CA GLU A 20 23.33 4.15 19.80
C GLU A 20 23.96 3.01 20.60
N LYS A 21 24.89 3.32 21.50
CA LYS A 21 25.51 2.34 22.39
C LYS A 21 24.50 1.92 23.46
N ASP A 22 23.83 2.88 24.08
CA ASP A 22 22.85 2.64 25.15
C ASP A 22 21.70 1.75 24.67
N ARG A 23 21.24 1.93 23.43
CA ARG A 23 20.21 1.09 22.80
C ARG A 23 20.60 -0.40 22.70
N GLN A 24 21.90 -0.71 22.63
CA GLN A 24 22.41 -2.08 22.47
C GLN A 24 22.80 -2.74 23.80
N MET A 25 22.80 -1.99 24.90
CA MET A 25 23.15 -2.51 26.22
C MET A 25 22.04 -3.40 26.77
N THR A 26 22.42 -4.36 27.61
CA THR A 26 21.44 -5.13 28.39
C THR A 26 20.87 -4.26 29.51
N SER A 27 19.66 -4.57 29.97
CA SER A 27 19.05 -3.86 31.11
C SER A 27 19.89 -3.92 32.39
N LYS A 28 20.82 -4.88 32.52
CA LYS A 28 21.71 -5.02 33.68
C LYS A 28 22.85 -4.01 33.70
N GLU A 29 23.17 -3.43 32.55
CA GLU A 29 24.24 -2.43 32.39
C GLU A 29 23.70 -1.00 32.52
N ALA A 30 22.38 -0.83 32.46
CA ALA A 30 21.72 0.46 32.52
C ALA A 30 21.47 0.94 33.97
N ILE A 31 21.62 2.24 34.20
CA ILE A 31 21.21 2.92 35.43
C ILE A 31 19.89 3.64 35.15
N TYR A 32 18.90 3.48 36.04
CA TYR A 32 17.64 4.19 35.92
C TYR A 32 17.84 5.70 36.14
N SER A 33 17.32 6.50 35.21
CA SER A 33 17.44 7.96 35.25
C SER A 33 16.22 8.64 34.65
N THR A 34 16.02 9.91 34.98
CA THR A 34 15.11 10.79 34.26
C THR A 34 15.62 11.07 32.83
N SER A 35 14.79 11.68 31.99
CA SER A 35 15.07 11.98 30.58
C SER A 35 16.26 12.93 30.36
N ASN A 36 16.60 13.75 31.36
CA ASN A 36 17.79 14.59 31.38
C ASN A 36 19.04 13.90 31.97
N GLY A 37 18.97 12.59 32.25
CA GLY A 37 20.09 11.77 32.68
C GLY A 37 20.40 11.78 34.18
N VAL A 38 19.55 12.36 35.03
CA VAL A 38 19.74 12.34 36.49
C VAL A 38 19.41 10.94 37.03
N PRO A 39 20.35 10.22 37.67
CA PRO A 39 20.07 8.92 38.25
C PRO A 39 19.03 9.02 39.37
N MET A 40 18.05 8.12 39.38
CA MET A 40 17.01 8.05 40.41
C MET A 40 17.13 6.75 41.21
N PRO A 41 17.10 6.81 42.55
CA PRO A 41 17.15 5.61 43.39
C PRO A 41 16.05 4.58 43.11
N HIS A 42 14.82 5.02 42.83
CA HIS A 42 13.70 4.12 42.57
C HIS A 42 12.65 4.69 41.60
N PRO A 43 12.10 3.92 40.63
CA PRO A 43 11.15 4.43 39.62
C PRO A 43 9.77 4.79 40.16
N TYR A 44 9.42 4.33 41.36
CA TYR A 44 8.10 4.57 41.97
C TYR A 44 8.12 5.57 43.12
N GLU A 45 9.27 6.17 43.43
CA GLU A 45 9.33 7.18 44.49
C GLU A 45 8.90 8.55 43.98
N THR A 46 8.19 9.29 44.84
CA THR A 46 7.69 10.63 44.55
C THR A 46 7.90 11.55 45.74
N GLN A 47 8.21 12.82 45.50
CA GLN A 47 8.35 13.82 46.57
C GLN A 47 6.98 14.18 47.16
N ARG A 48 6.89 14.07 48.49
CA ARG A 48 5.68 14.39 49.26
C ARG A 48 6.02 14.91 50.66
N CYS A 49 5.08 15.62 51.27
CA CYS A 49 5.21 16.12 52.64
C CYS A 49 4.91 15.01 53.66
N GLY A 50 5.93 14.26 54.09
CA GLY A 50 5.77 13.11 54.99
C GLY A 50 5.13 11.90 54.29
N GLU A 51 4.92 10.80 55.03
CA GLU A 51 4.49 9.52 54.45
C GLU A 51 3.04 9.51 53.93
N ASN A 52 2.19 10.44 54.39
CA ASN A 52 0.76 10.50 54.03
C ASN A 52 0.32 11.90 53.55
N GLY A 53 1.25 12.81 53.30
CA GLY A 53 0.92 14.17 52.88
C GLY A 53 0.91 14.39 51.36
N PRO A 54 0.64 15.63 50.91
CA PRO A 54 0.53 15.96 49.50
C PRO A 54 1.84 15.79 48.74
N LEU A 55 1.72 15.51 47.44
CA LEU A 55 2.83 15.56 46.48
C LEU A 55 3.33 17.00 46.31
N LEU A 56 4.61 17.14 45.95
CA LEU A 56 5.21 18.44 45.64
C LEU A 56 5.35 18.61 44.13
N LEU A 57 4.83 19.72 43.58
CA LEU A 57 4.93 20.02 42.14
C LEU A 57 6.38 20.14 41.64
N GLN A 58 7.36 20.33 42.52
CA GLN A 58 8.77 20.39 42.16
C GLN A 58 9.38 19.02 41.80
N ASP A 59 8.64 17.93 41.97
CA ASP A 59 9.10 16.58 41.64
C ASP A 59 9.23 16.40 40.12
N PHE A 60 10.41 16.71 39.60
CA PHE A 60 10.71 16.54 38.19
C PHE A 60 10.62 15.06 37.74
N HIS A 61 10.98 14.09 38.58
CA HIS A 61 10.91 12.68 38.22
C HIS A 61 9.47 12.25 37.92
N LEU A 62 8.53 12.61 38.79
CA LEU A 62 7.11 12.33 38.57
C LEU A 62 6.57 13.07 37.34
N ILE A 63 6.93 14.35 37.17
CA ILE A 63 6.51 15.15 36.01
C ILE A 63 7.02 14.53 34.70
N ASP A 64 8.29 14.16 34.65
CA ASP A 64 8.94 13.58 33.48
C ASP A 64 8.28 12.25 33.07
N LEU A 65 8.04 11.36 34.03
CA LEU A 65 7.36 10.08 33.81
C LEU A 65 5.94 10.27 33.25
N LEU A 66 5.10 11.08 33.91
CA LEU A 66 3.71 11.26 33.49
C LEU A 66 3.61 12.03 32.16
N SER A 67 4.44 13.06 31.97
CA SER A 67 4.39 13.88 30.76
C SER A 67 4.82 13.13 29.50
N HIS A 68 5.78 12.19 29.61
CA HIS A 68 6.13 11.30 28.51
C HIS A 68 5.04 10.26 28.26
N PHE A 69 4.52 9.61 29.31
CA PHE A 69 3.42 8.64 29.21
C PHE A 69 2.22 9.21 28.44
N ASP A 70 1.79 10.43 28.78
CA ASP A 70 0.68 11.13 28.12
C ASP A 70 0.90 11.38 26.61
N ARG A 71 2.13 11.24 26.11
CA ARG A 71 2.54 11.56 24.73
C ARG A 71 3.13 10.38 23.95
N GLU A 72 3.04 9.16 24.49
CA GLU A 72 3.53 7.97 23.79
C GLU A 72 2.74 7.62 22.52
N ARG A 73 1.46 8.01 22.44
CA ARG A 73 0.60 7.69 21.31
C ARG A 73 0.73 8.76 20.22
N ILE A 74 1.03 8.30 19.01
CA ILE A 74 0.91 9.09 17.78
C ILE A 74 -0.41 8.74 17.07
N PRO A 75 -0.90 9.57 16.13
CA PRO A 75 -1.99 9.14 15.27
C PRO A 75 -1.68 7.79 14.62
N GLU A 76 -2.64 6.87 14.63
CA GLU A 76 -2.49 5.65 13.85
C GLU A 76 -2.56 5.97 12.35
N ARG A 77 -2.23 5.00 11.50
CA ARG A 77 -2.46 5.16 10.05
C ARG A 77 -3.97 5.23 9.80
N VAL A 78 -4.41 6.17 8.97
CA VAL A 78 -5.84 6.34 8.62
C VAL A 78 -6.46 5.03 8.12
N VAL A 79 -5.71 4.29 7.31
CA VAL A 79 -6.00 2.91 6.89
C VAL A 79 -4.79 2.05 7.20
N HIS A 80 -4.97 0.74 7.28
CA HIS A 80 -3.89 -0.19 7.57
C HIS A 80 -3.25 0.03 8.95
N ALA A 81 -4.06 0.44 9.93
CA ALA A 81 -3.60 0.73 11.30
C ALA A 81 -3.09 -0.53 12.00
N LYS A 82 -3.88 -1.60 12.05
CA LYS A 82 -3.47 -2.91 12.57
C LYS A 82 -2.48 -3.59 11.63
N GLY A 83 -1.29 -3.90 12.11
CA GLY A 83 -0.29 -4.58 11.31
C GLY A 83 0.91 -5.07 12.09
N SER A 84 1.79 -5.82 11.41
CA SER A 84 3.04 -6.32 11.96
C SER A 84 4.08 -6.38 10.86
N GLY A 85 5.37 -6.40 11.22
CA GLY A 85 6.44 -6.33 10.24
C GLY A 85 7.70 -7.02 10.71
N ALA A 86 8.61 -7.21 9.76
CA ALA A 86 9.89 -7.84 9.96
C ALA A 86 10.92 -7.31 8.95
N HIS A 87 12.18 -7.63 9.21
CA HIS A 87 13.32 -7.27 8.39
C HIS A 87 13.86 -8.50 7.65
N GLY A 88 14.61 -8.24 6.58
CA GLY A 88 15.33 -9.28 5.89
C GLY A 88 16.01 -8.79 4.62
N PHE A 89 16.10 -9.65 3.62
CA PHE A 89 16.82 -9.35 2.39
C PHE A 89 16.05 -9.81 1.17
N PHE A 90 16.02 -8.94 0.16
CA PHE A 90 15.78 -9.32 -1.22
C PHE A 90 17.08 -9.83 -1.84
N GLU A 91 16.97 -10.82 -2.72
CA GLU A 91 18.04 -11.34 -3.57
C GLU A 91 17.55 -11.47 -5.02
N CYS A 92 18.27 -10.87 -5.96
CA CYS A 92 17.99 -11.02 -7.38
C CYS A 92 18.40 -12.42 -7.87
N THR A 93 17.47 -13.20 -8.40
CA THR A 93 17.73 -14.57 -8.87
C THR A 93 17.89 -14.63 -10.39
N ASP A 94 17.13 -13.80 -11.09
CA ASP A 94 17.00 -13.79 -12.54
C ASP A 94 17.06 -12.33 -13.02
N PRO A 95 18.27 -11.82 -13.31
CA PRO A 95 18.46 -10.42 -13.69
C PRO A 95 17.66 -10.04 -14.93
N ILE A 96 17.25 -8.77 -14.97
CA ILE A 96 16.48 -8.16 -16.07
C ILE A 96 17.14 -6.86 -16.59
N PRO A 97 18.46 -6.84 -16.88
CA PRO A 97 19.15 -5.64 -17.34
C PRO A 97 18.63 -5.10 -18.68
N GLU A 98 17.90 -5.92 -19.44
CA GLU A 98 17.23 -5.53 -20.68
C GLU A 98 15.91 -4.77 -20.46
N LEU A 99 15.34 -4.82 -19.25
CA LEU A 99 14.06 -4.16 -18.93
C LEU A 99 14.24 -2.91 -18.07
N THR A 100 15.24 -2.88 -17.20
CA THR A 100 15.42 -1.79 -16.24
C THR A 100 16.87 -1.51 -15.91
N GLN A 101 17.19 -0.24 -15.72
CA GLN A 101 18.47 0.21 -15.15
C GLN A 101 18.50 0.13 -13.61
N ALA A 102 17.41 -0.30 -12.96
CA ALA A 102 17.34 -0.44 -11.52
C ALA A 102 18.35 -1.49 -11.06
N ASP A 103 19.37 -1.01 -10.37
CA ASP A 103 20.57 -1.77 -10.01
C ASP A 103 20.25 -3.03 -9.16
N ILE A 104 19.19 -3.00 -8.34
CA ILE A 104 18.69 -4.15 -7.57
C ILE A 104 18.35 -5.39 -8.44
N PHE A 105 18.07 -5.20 -9.73
CA PHE A 105 17.76 -6.27 -10.69
C PHE A 105 18.88 -6.52 -11.73
N GLY A 106 20.04 -5.87 -11.56
CA GLY A 106 21.10 -5.87 -12.57
C GLY A 106 22.03 -7.08 -12.51
N THR A 107 22.09 -7.81 -11.39
CA THR A 107 23.05 -8.93 -11.21
C THR A 107 22.51 -10.00 -10.30
N LYS A 108 22.74 -11.27 -10.68
CA LYS A 108 22.31 -12.44 -9.90
C LYS A 108 23.04 -12.49 -8.56
N GLY A 109 22.32 -12.81 -7.50
CA GLY A 109 22.82 -12.84 -6.13
C GLY A 109 22.95 -11.46 -5.48
N LYS A 110 22.59 -10.37 -6.18
CA LYS A 110 22.62 -9.03 -5.58
C LYS A 110 21.59 -8.95 -4.46
N LYS A 111 22.05 -8.57 -3.27
CA LYS A 111 21.22 -8.46 -2.06
C LYS A 111 20.85 -7.02 -1.76
N CYS A 112 19.64 -6.82 -1.27
CA CYS A 112 19.15 -5.53 -0.79
C CYS A 112 18.45 -5.71 0.56
N PRO A 113 18.84 -4.97 1.62
CA PRO A 113 18.13 -4.99 2.89
C PRO A 113 16.70 -4.47 2.74
N ILE A 114 15.74 -5.15 3.35
CA ILE A 114 14.33 -4.78 3.29
C ILE A 114 13.68 -4.66 4.67
N THR A 115 12.63 -3.85 4.75
CA THR A 115 11.63 -3.89 5.82
C THR A 115 10.28 -4.17 5.19
N VAL A 116 9.55 -5.16 5.72
CA VAL A 116 8.19 -5.49 5.29
C VAL A 116 7.21 -5.22 6.40
N ARG A 117 6.06 -4.62 6.05
CA ARG A 117 4.91 -4.49 6.94
C ARG A 117 3.66 -5.05 6.28
N PHE A 118 2.99 -5.92 7.00
CA PHE A 118 1.67 -6.44 6.69
C PHE A 118 0.62 -5.77 7.57
N SER A 119 -0.62 -5.76 7.13
CA SER A 119 -1.72 -5.11 7.88
C SER A 119 -3.08 -5.54 7.37
N THR A 120 -4.14 -5.33 8.16
CA THR A 120 -5.52 -5.22 7.63
C THR A 120 -5.70 -3.82 6.98
N VAL A 121 -6.92 -3.34 6.72
CA VAL A 121 -7.21 -2.03 6.10
C VAL A 121 -8.16 -1.18 6.95
N GLY A 122 -9.38 -1.65 7.19
CA GLY A 122 -10.47 -0.83 7.72
C GLY A 122 -10.36 -0.57 9.23
N GLY A 123 -9.98 -1.60 9.99
CA GLY A 123 -9.90 -1.58 11.44
C GLY A 123 -8.81 -0.67 12.02
N GLU A 124 -9.04 -0.20 13.24
CA GLU A 124 -8.07 0.57 14.02
C GLU A 124 -6.89 -0.29 14.51
N SER A 125 -5.86 0.31 15.08
CA SER A 125 -4.63 -0.37 15.55
C SER A 125 -4.90 -1.49 16.59
N GLY A 126 -6.00 -1.41 17.33
CA GLY A 126 -6.44 -2.43 18.28
C GLY A 126 -7.39 -3.50 17.71
N SER A 127 -7.73 -3.44 16.42
CA SER A 127 -8.64 -4.41 15.79
C SER A 127 -8.02 -5.81 15.63
N PRO A 128 -8.83 -6.88 15.44
CA PRO A 128 -8.29 -8.24 15.28
C PRO A 128 -7.68 -8.47 13.89
N ASP A 129 -6.56 -9.20 13.84
CA ASP A 129 -5.81 -9.56 12.61
C ASP A 129 -6.64 -10.37 11.60
N LEU A 130 -7.63 -11.12 12.08
CA LEU A 130 -8.43 -12.06 11.29
C LEU A 130 -9.78 -11.49 10.85
N ALA A 131 -9.96 -10.17 10.89
CA ALA A 131 -11.09 -9.53 10.22
C ALA A 131 -11.11 -9.86 8.72
N ARG A 132 -12.31 -10.05 8.13
CA ARG A 132 -12.44 -10.18 6.68
C ARG A 132 -12.16 -8.83 6.03
N ASP A 133 -11.01 -8.73 5.38
CA ASP A 133 -10.43 -7.45 4.92
C ASP A 133 -9.38 -7.72 3.83
N PRO A 134 -9.01 -6.79 2.93
CA PRO A 134 -7.74 -6.92 2.23
C PRO A 134 -6.58 -6.90 3.24
N ARG A 135 -5.41 -7.40 2.84
CA ARG A 135 -4.20 -7.24 3.61
C ARG A 135 -3.23 -6.32 2.89
N GLY A 136 -2.69 -5.32 3.60
CA GLY A 136 -1.53 -4.56 3.14
C GLY A 136 -0.29 -5.44 3.10
N PHE A 137 0.55 -5.21 2.09
CA PHE A 137 1.82 -5.91 1.87
C PHE A 137 2.85 -4.87 1.41
N SER A 138 3.43 -4.11 2.33
CA SER A 138 4.37 -3.04 1.98
C SER A 138 5.82 -3.47 2.18
N VAL A 139 6.67 -3.26 1.18
CA VAL A 139 8.10 -3.58 1.20
C VAL A 139 8.92 -2.33 0.94
N LYS A 140 9.88 -2.02 1.82
CA LYS A 140 10.86 -0.95 1.65
C LYS A 140 12.20 -1.59 1.33
N PHE A 141 12.70 -1.38 0.11
CA PHE A 141 14.01 -1.80 -0.34
C PHE A 141 15.01 -0.66 -0.15
N ARG A 142 16.09 -0.91 0.57
CA ARG A 142 17.16 0.08 0.80
C ARG A 142 18.23 -0.08 -0.28
N THR A 143 17.94 0.41 -1.48
CA THR A 143 18.84 0.29 -2.64
C THR A 143 20.03 1.26 -2.52
N GLU A 144 21.06 1.02 -3.32
CA GLU A 144 22.25 1.88 -3.39
C GLU A 144 21.94 3.30 -3.89
N ASP A 145 20.87 3.46 -4.67
CA ASP A 145 20.43 4.72 -5.26
C ASP A 145 19.22 5.35 -4.52
N GLY A 146 18.83 4.80 -3.38
CA GLY A 146 17.77 5.33 -2.52
C GLY A 146 16.76 4.27 -2.08
N ASN A 147 15.81 4.66 -1.25
CA ASN A 147 14.72 3.75 -0.88
C ASN A 147 13.77 3.56 -2.07
N TRP A 148 13.38 2.31 -2.31
CA TRP A 148 12.24 1.96 -3.15
C TRP A 148 11.15 1.39 -2.25
N ASP A 149 9.94 1.96 -2.29
CA ASP A 149 8.82 1.44 -1.51
C ASP A 149 7.76 0.82 -2.44
N MET A 150 7.61 -0.50 -2.38
CA MET A 150 6.51 -1.23 -3.00
C MET A 150 5.35 -1.30 -2.02
N VAL A 151 4.33 -0.46 -2.24
CA VAL A 151 3.18 -0.36 -1.33
C VAL A 151 1.99 -1.09 -1.94
N ALA A 152 1.88 -2.38 -1.59
CA ALA A 152 1.04 -3.38 -2.23
C ALA A 152 -0.06 -3.91 -1.29
N ASN A 153 -0.93 -4.78 -1.83
CA ASN A 153 -1.94 -5.54 -1.09
C ASN A 153 -1.82 -7.05 -1.39
N ASN A 154 -2.56 -7.89 -0.67
CA ASN A 154 -2.67 -9.33 -0.93
C ASN A 154 -3.62 -9.70 -2.09
N THR A 155 -4.21 -8.71 -2.74
CA THR A 155 -5.10 -8.88 -3.89
C THR A 155 -4.53 -8.14 -5.11
N PRO A 156 -4.71 -8.69 -6.33
CA PRO A 156 -4.16 -8.10 -7.56
C PRO A 156 -4.93 -6.88 -8.06
N VAL A 157 -6.08 -6.57 -7.47
CA VAL A 157 -6.97 -5.46 -7.86
C VAL A 157 -7.43 -4.70 -6.62
N PHE A 158 -8.09 -3.57 -6.85
CA PHE A 158 -8.71 -2.75 -5.79
C PHE A 158 -10.18 -2.46 -6.10
N PHE A 159 -10.88 -1.82 -5.17
CA PHE A 159 -12.33 -1.58 -5.24
C PHE A 159 -12.73 -0.44 -6.19
N LEU A 160 -11.78 0.38 -6.63
CA LEU A 160 -12.06 1.60 -7.37
C LEU A 160 -10.97 1.89 -8.41
N ARG A 161 -11.35 2.64 -9.43
CA ARG A 161 -10.45 3.19 -10.46
C ARG A 161 -10.45 4.72 -10.51
N ASP A 162 -11.42 5.39 -9.89
CA ASP A 162 -11.43 6.84 -9.73
C ASP A 162 -10.91 7.23 -8.33
N PRO A 163 -9.76 7.93 -8.21
CA PRO A 163 -9.13 8.18 -6.90
C PRO A 163 -9.97 9.03 -5.95
N ALA A 164 -10.83 9.91 -6.47
CA ALA A 164 -11.73 10.75 -5.67
C ALA A 164 -12.71 9.91 -4.82
N LYS A 165 -12.95 8.64 -5.19
CA LYS A 165 -13.80 7.72 -4.44
C LYS A 165 -13.13 7.18 -3.17
N PHE A 166 -11.80 7.27 -3.05
CA PHE A 166 -11.06 6.60 -1.97
C PHE A 166 -11.50 7.04 -0.56
N PRO A 167 -11.63 8.34 -0.23
CA PRO A 167 -12.09 8.73 1.10
C PRO A 167 -13.50 8.21 1.41
N MET A 168 -14.40 8.25 0.42
CA MET A 168 -15.80 7.82 0.56
C MET A 168 -15.88 6.31 0.75
N PHE A 169 -15.10 5.55 -0.02
CA PHE A 169 -14.96 4.11 0.17
C PHE A 169 -14.46 3.79 1.58
N ILE A 170 -13.34 4.39 2.00
CA ILE A 170 -12.76 4.11 3.32
C ILE A 170 -13.72 4.47 4.48
N HIS A 171 -14.48 5.55 4.39
CA HIS A 171 -15.50 5.86 5.39
C HIS A 171 -16.52 4.72 5.56
N THR A 172 -16.89 4.03 4.47
CA THR A 172 -17.83 2.90 4.51
C THR A 172 -17.25 1.63 5.13
N GLN A 173 -15.92 1.53 5.18
CA GLN A 173 -15.19 0.42 5.79
C GLN A 173 -14.82 0.70 7.26
N LYS A 174 -15.12 1.90 7.76
CA LYS A 174 -14.87 2.32 9.14
C LYS A 174 -16.15 2.31 9.95
N ARG A 175 -16.37 3.36 10.73
CA ARG A 175 -17.44 3.48 11.70
C ARG A 175 -18.48 4.46 11.21
N ASP A 176 -19.74 4.12 11.45
CA ASP A 176 -20.86 5.03 11.23
C ASP A 176 -20.68 6.30 12.10
N PRO A 177 -20.89 7.50 11.54
CA PRO A 177 -20.60 8.75 12.26
C PRO A 177 -21.55 9.05 13.42
N GLN A 178 -22.73 8.43 13.47
CA GLN A 178 -23.71 8.66 14.54
C GLN A 178 -23.58 7.63 15.67
N THR A 179 -23.50 6.36 15.30
CA THR A 179 -23.52 5.22 16.23
C THR A 179 -22.12 4.73 16.61
N HIS A 180 -21.11 5.09 15.81
CA HIS A 180 -19.74 4.62 15.95
C HIS A 180 -19.57 3.08 15.82
N LEU A 181 -20.60 2.39 15.32
CA LEU A 181 -20.57 0.97 15.02
C LEU A 181 -19.83 0.71 13.70
N ASN A 182 -19.22 -0.46 13.59
CA ASN A 182 -18.62 -0.91 12.34
C ASN A 182 -19.61 -1.78 11.55
N HIS A 183 -19.21 -2.18 10.34
CA HIS A 183 -20.08 -2.94 9.45
C HIS A 183 -20.33 -4.41 9.87
N MET A 184 -19.78 -4.87 10.99
CA MET A 184 -20.09 -6.19 11.57
C MET A 184 -21.37 -6.16 12.41
N ASP A 185 -21.85 -4.97 12.80
CA ASP A 185 -23.14 -4.78 13.47
C ASP A 185 -24.22 -4.29 12.50
N ASP A 186 -23.87 -3.38 11.57
CA ASP A 186 -24.77 -2.88 10.53
C ASP A 186 -24.01 -2.70 9.21
N SER A 187 -24.31 -3.54 8.22
CA SER A 187 -23.63 -3.51 6.92
C SER A 187 -24.27 -2.57 5.90
N PHE A 188 -25.20 -1.69 6.29
CA PHE A 188 -25.85 -0.75 5.39
C PHE A 188 -24.86 0.13 4.63
N MET A 189 -23.93 0.82 5.30
CA MET A 189 -22.95 1.68 4.61
C MET A 189 -22.09 0.90 3.61
N PHE A 190 -21.73 -0.33 3.97
CA PHE A 190 -20.93 -1.24 3.14
C PHE A 190 -21.68 -1.58 1.84
N TRP A 191 -22.89 -2.13 1.94
CA TRP A 191 -23.66 -2.51 0.75
C TRP A 191 -24.21 -1.32 -0.03
N ASN A 192 -24.61 -0.25 0.65
CA ASN A 192 -25.08 0.97 -0.01
C ASN A 192 -24.00 1.57 -0.90
N TYR A 193 -22.74 1.64 -0.43
CA TYR A 193 -21.66 2.12 -1.28
C TYR A 193 -21.37 1.18 -2.46
N LEU A 194 -21.20 -0.13 -2.20
CA LEU A 194 -20.82 -1.09 -3.25
C LEU A 194 -21.89 -1.24 -4.33
N SER A 195 -23.17 -1.18 -3.95
CA SER A 195 -24.29 -1.26 -4.89
C SER A 195 -24.44 -0.03 -5.80
N GLU A 196 -23.73 1.06 -5.49
CA GLU A 196 -23.68 2.30 -6.26
C GLU A 196 -22.35 2.47 -7.03
N ASN A 197 -21.38 1.56 -6.84
CA ASN A 197 -20.06 1.54 -7.45
C ASN A 197 -19.72 0.12 -7.93
N PRO A 198 -20.42 -0.39 -8.95
CA PRO A 198 -20.26 -1.75 -9.48
C PRO A 198 -18.85 -2.09 -9.96
N GLU A 199 -17.97 -1.13 -10.24
CA GLU A 199 -16.57 -1.41 -10.60
C GLU A 199 -15.80 -2.14 -9.49
N SER A 200 -16.31 -2.10 -8.25
CA SER A 200 -15.75 -2.78 -7.09
C SER A 200 -15.93 -4.30 -7.11
N ILE A 201 -16.80 -4.83 -7.98
CA ILE A 201 -17.30 -6.21 -7.94
C ILE A 201 -16.19 -7.26 -7.90
N HIS A 202 -15.11 -7.05 -8.66
CA HIS A 202 -13.99 -7.97 -8.70
C HIS A 202 -13.31 -8.11 -7.33
N GLN A 203 -12.98 -6.98 -6.72
CA GLN A 203 -12.33 -6.97 -5.42
C GLN A 203 -13.29 -7.41 -4.29
N VAL A 204 -14.58 -7.10 -4.40
CA VAL A 204 -15.61 -7.61 -3.47
C VAL A 204 -15.67 -9.14 -3.50
N MET A 205 -15.62 -9.75 -4.68
CA MET A 205 -15.56 -11.21 -4.78
C MET A 205 -14.32 -11.80 -4.11
N ILE A 206 -13.15 -11.19 -4.32
CA ILE A 206 -11.91 -11.65 -3.67
C ILE A 206 -12.00 -11.50 -2.15
N LEU A 207 -12.53 -10.37 -1.65
CA LEU A 207 -12.71 -10.09 -0.23
C LEU A 207 -13.67 -11.10 0.44
N MET A 208 -14.79 -11.41 -0.21
CA MET A 208 -15.80 -12.33 0.33
C MET A 208 -15.46 -13.80 0.11
N GLY A 209 -14.48 -14.10 -0.74
CA GLY A 209 -13.89 -15.43 -0.88
C GLY A 209 -12.82 -15.74 0.18
N ASP A 210 -12.08 -16.82 -0.04
CA ASP A 210 -11.10 -17.34 0.91
C ASP A 210 -9.92 -16.38 1.18
N ARG A 211 -9.59 -15.50 0.22
CA ARG A 211 -8.50 -14.53 0.38
C ARG A 211 -8.81 -13.39 1.35
N GLY A 212 -10.06 -13.27 1.81
CA GLY A 212 -10.46 -12.24 2.78
C GLY A 212 -9.96 -12.47 4.20
N ILE A 213 -9.60 -13.72 4.56
CA ILE A 213 -9.05 -14.07 5.88
C ILE A 213 -7.88 -15.05 5.67
N PRO A 214 -6.68 -14.58 5.28
CA PRO A 214 -5.52 -15.45 5.16
C PRO A 214 -5.12 -16.06 6.51
N ASP A 215 -4.60 -17.28 6.47
CA ASP A 215 -4.06 -17.98 7.65
C ASP A 215 -2.67 -17.43 8.01
N GLY A 216 -2.65 -16.22 8.57
CA GLY A 216 -1.41 -15.49 8.85
C GLY A 216 -0.77 -14.86 7.61
N TYR A 217 0.19 -13.96 7.84
CA TYR A 217 0.81 -13.18 6.77
C TYR A 217 1.70 -14.02 5.84
N ARG A 218 2.23 -15.15 6.31
CA ARG A 218 3.20 -15.98 5.56
C ARG A 218 2.54 -16.78 4.43
N PHE A 219 1.23 -16.99 4.49
CA PHE A 219 0.46 -17.80 3.54
C PHE A 219 -0.43 -16.95 2.63
N MET A 220 0.00 -15.73 2.30
CA MET A 220 -0.64 -14.90 1.29
C MET A 220 0.37 -14.38 0.27
N HIS A 221 -0.12 -14.19 -0.96
CA HIS A 221 0.63 -13.46 -1.97
C HIS A 221 0.55 -11.95 -1.71
N GLY A 222 1.47 -11.20 -2.30
CA GLY A 222 1.40 -9.74 -2.43
C GLY A 222 1.35 -9.35 -3.90
N TYR A 223 0.75 -8.21 -4.20
CA TYR A 223 0.58 -7.67 -5.54
C TYR A 223 0.68 -6.16 -5.47
N ALA A 224 1.46 -5.57 -6.38
CA ALA A 224 1.48 -4.12 -6.56
C ALA A 224 0.08 -3.55 -6.81
N GLY A 225 -0.78 -4.34 -7.47
CA GLY A 225 -2.08 -3.93 -7.98
C GLY A 225 -1.93 -3.04 -9.21
N HIS A 226 -1.25 -1.92 -9.03
CA HIS A 226 -0.95 -0.98 -10.09
C HIS A 226 0.02 -1.54 -11.13
N THR A 227 -0.14 -1.05 -12.35
CA THR A 227 0.91 -1.09 -13.35
C THR A 227 2.00 -0.07 -12.99
N MET A 228 3.25 -0.48 -13.09
CA MET A 228 4.45 0.34 -12.97
C MET A 228 5.15 0.42 -14.33
N LYS A 229 6.18 1.26 -14.44
CA LYS A 229 7.08 1.30 -15.60
C LYS A 229 8.48 0.86 -15.20
N LEU A 230 9.07 0.01 -16.03
CA LEU A 230 10.48 -0.36 -15.97
C LEU A 230 11.21 0.34 -17.12
N VAL A 231 12.25 1.10 -16.79
CA VAL A 231 12.99 1.96 -17.73
C VAL A 231 14.43 1.50 -17.83
N ASN A 232 14.86 1.17 -19.04
CA ASN A 232 16.21 0.71 -19.36
C ASN A 232 17.19 1.89 -19.58
N LYS A 233 18.50 1.58 -19.66
CA LYS A 233 19.59 2.55 -19.82
C LYS A 233 19.61 3.27 -21.16
N ASP A 234 19.04 2.67 -22.20
CA ASP A 234 18.87 3.27 -23.53
C ASP A 234 17.62 4.16 -23.64
N GLY A 235 16.81 4.23 -22.58
CA GLY A 235 15.54 4.95 -22.53
C GLY A 235 14.34 4.15 -23.00
N SER A 236 14.51 2.90 -23.45
CA SER A 236 13.37 2.01 -23.70
C SER A 236 12.65 1.68 -22.39
N TRP A 237 11.35 1.40 -22.46
CA TRP A 237 10.58 1.07 -21.27
C TRP A 237 9.42 0.13 -21.56
N VAL A 238 8.98 -0.58 -20.52
CA VAL A 238 7.81 -1.46 -20.53
C VAL A 238 6.90 -1.18 -19.34
N TYR A 239 5.62 -1.46 -19.47
CA TYR A 239 4.72 -1.60 -18.33
C TYR A 239 4.97 -2.91 -17.61
N ALA A 240 4.84 -2.91 -16.28
CA ALA A 240 5.01 -4.09 -15.46
C ALA A 240 3.99 -4.18 -14.32
N GLN A 241 3.43 -5.36 -14.09
CA GLN A 241 2.77 -5.71 -12.83
C GLN A 241 3.72 -6.56 -11.99
N ILE A 242 3.85 -6.25 -10.70
CA ILE A 242 4.78 -6.93 -9.78
C ILE A 242 3.99 -7.80 -8.80
N HIS A 243 4.41 -9.05 -8.68
CA HIS A 243 3.79 -10.11 -7.88
C HIS A 243 4.80 -10.65 -6.87
N MET A 244 4.37 -10.83 -5.63
CA MET A 244 5.16 -11.39 -4.53
C MET A 244 4.49 -12.71 -4.11
N LYS A 245 4.97 -13.81 -4.66
CA LYS A 245 4.34 -15.13 -4.53
C LYS A 245 4.94 -15.86 -3.33
N SER A 246 4.15 -16.02 -2.26
CA SER A 246 4.54 -16.83 -1.10
C SER A 246 5.02 -18.21 -1.53
N GLN A 247 6.22 -18.58 -1.08
CA GLN A 247 6.79 -19.91 -1.30
C GLN A 247 6.23 -20.94 -0.31
N GLN A 248 5.46 -20.50 0.68
CA GLN A 248 4.74 -21.35 1.64
C GLN A 248 3.38 -21.81 1.08
N GLY A 249 3.00 -21.35 -0.11
CA GLY A 249 1.66 -21.51 -0.67
C GLY A 249 0.65 -20.52 -0.06
N THR A 250 -0.63 -20.71 -0.38
CA THR A 250 -1.73 -19.90 0.17
C THR A 250 -2.63 -20.71 1.06
N LYS A 251 -3.05 -20.13 2.19
CA LYS A 251 -3.98 -20.71 3.16
C LYS A 251 -4.96 -19.64 3.64
N PHE A 252 -6.11 -20.08 4.15
CA PHE A 252 -7.15 -19.21 4.67
C PHE A 252 -7.75 -19.80 5.95
N ILE A 253 -8.43 -18.95 6.71
CA ILE A 253 -9.22 -19.30 7.89
C ILE A 253 -10.68 -19.00 7.57
N THR A 254 -11.61 -19.86 8.01
CA THR A 254 -13.04 -19.61 7.82
C THR A 254 -13.52 -18.47 8.71
N GLN A 255 -14.69 -17.89 8.40
CA GLN A 255 -15.25 -16.83 9.25
C GLN A 255 -15.51 -17.33 10.69
N GLU A 256 -15.95 -18.58 10.85
CA GLU A 256 -16.20 -19.20 12.15
C GLU A 256 -14.91 -19.42 12.94
N ASP A 257 -13.90 -20.04 12.31
CA ASP A 257 -12.62 -20.33 12.96
C ASP A 257 -11.88 -19.06 13.40
N SER A 258 -12.06 -17.96 12.66
CA SER A 258 -11.45 -16.66 12.97
C SER A 258 -11.84 -16.14 14.35
N LEU A 259 -13.04 -16.47 14.84
CA LEU A 259 -13.58 -16.01 16.12
C LEU A 259 -12.95 -16.71 17.32
N THR A 260 -12.28 -17.85 17.10
CA THR A 260 -11.66 -18.67 18.16
C THR A 260 -10.17 -18.39 18.34
N LYS A 261 -9.56 -17.64 17.43
CA LYS A 261 -8.13 -17.34 17.42
C LYS A 261 -7.83 -16.00 18.11
N SER A 262 -6.56 -15.82 18.48
CA SER A 262 -6.08 -14.55 19.06
C SER A 262 -6.35 -13.37 18.13
N ALA A 263 -6.70 -12.22 18.70
CA ALA A 263 -6.79 -10.95 17.96
C ALA A 263 -5.45 -10.51 17.32
N ASP A 264 -4.33 -11.09 17.77
CA ASP A 264 -2.97 -10.81 17.28
C ASP A 264 -2.38 -12.02 16.54
N TYR A 265 -3.22 -12.92 16.02
CA TYR A 265 -2.81 -14.20 15.44
C TYR A 265 -1.73 -14.07 14.35
N SER A 266 -1.90 -13.14 13.40
CA SER A 266 -1.03 -13.04 12.23
C SER A 266 0.32 -12.41 12.60
N GLY A 267 0.31 -11.42 13.50
CA GLY A 267 1.53 -10.83 14.05
C GLY A 267 2.32 -11.84 14.88
N LYS A 268 1.63 -12.61 15.73
CA LYS A 268 2.22 -13.68 16.53
C LYS A 268 2.84 -14.77 15.65
N ASP A 269 2.10 -15.28 14.65
CA ASP A 269 2.61 -16.30 13.71
C ASP A 269 3.90 -15.84 13.01
N LEU A 270 3.93 -14.60 12.49
CA LEU A 270 5.11 -14.06 11.83
C LEU A 270 6.32 -13.96 12.79
N PHE A 271 6.09 -13.42 13.98
CA PHE A 271 7.15 -13.21 14.97
C PHE A 271 7.75 -14.54 15.43
N GLU A 272 6.90 -15.51 15.81
CA GLU A 272 7.32 -16.81 16.29
C GLU A 272 8.01 -17.64 15.20
N ALA A 273 7.51 -17.59 13.95
CA ALA A 273 8.17 -18.26 12.83
C ALA A 273 9.61 -17.78 12.63
N ILE A 274 9.83 -16.45 12.64
CA ILE A 274 11.17 -15.88 12.52
C ILE A 274 12.04 -16.23 13.73
N GLN A 275 11.48 -16.17 14.94
CA GLN A 275 12.19 -16.52 16.17
C GLN A 275 12.68 -17.98 16.17
N ASN A 276 11.91 -18.88 15.55
CA ASN A 276 12.20 -20.30 15.46
C ASN A 276 13.08 -20.67 14.25
N GLY A 277 13.45 -19.71 13.39
CA GLY A 277 14.24 -19.97 12.18
C GLY A 277 13.43 -20.39 10.95
N ASP A 278 12.09 -20.42 11.04
CA ASP A 278 11.16 -20.73 9.95
C ASP A 278 10.91 -19.50 9.07
N TYR A 279 11.97 -19.00 8.45
CA TYR A 279 11.98 -17.74 7.71
C TYR A 279 11.05 -17.77 6.48
N PRO A 280 9.97 -16.96 6.44
CA PRO A 280 9.07 -16.96 5.30
C PRO A 280 9.71 -16.29 4.08
N LYS A 281 9.37 -16.80 2.90
CA LYS A 281 9.90 -16.36 1.62
C LYS A 281 8.81 -16.04 0.60
N TRP A 282 9.13 -15.12 -0.29
CA TRP A 282 8.30 -14.78 -1.44
C TRP A 282 9.16 -14.65 -2.68
N SER A 283 8.76 -15.30 -3.77
CA SER A 283 9.30 -15.03 -5.10
C SER A 283 8.78 -13.69 -5.59
N VAL A 284 9.65 -12.87 -6.18
CA VAL A 284 9.28 -11.64 -6.87
C VAL A 284 9.22 -11.94 -8.35
N GLU A 285 8.05 -11.72 -8.95
CA GLU A 285 7.73 -12.05 -10.34
C GLU A 285 7.06 -10.84 -11.02
N ILE A 286 7.23 -10.72 -12.33
CA ILE A 286 6.66 -9.63 -13.13
C ILE A 286 5.88 -10.17 -14.32
N GLN A 287 4.77 -9.51 -14.66
CA GLN A 287 4.19 -9.53 -16.01
C GLN A 287 4.62 -8.24 -16.71
N THR A 288 4.85 -8.27 -18.03
CA THR A 288 5.24 -7.07 -18.79
C THR A 288 4.41 -6.86 -20.04
N MET A 289 4.19 -5.60 -20.41
CA MET A 289 3.68 -5.20 -21.72
C MET A 289 4.54 -4.07 -22.28
N THR A 290 4.92 -4.17 -23.54
CA THR A 290 5.41 -3.01 -24.30
C THR A 290 4.30 -1.97 -24.46
N PRO A 291 4.64 -0.71 -24.77
CA PRO A 291 3.64 0.33 -25.04
C PRO A 291 2.67 -0.09 -26.15
N LYS A 292 3.18 -0.77 -27.19
CA LYS A 292 2.37 -1.27 -28.29
C LYS A 292 1.42 -2.39 -27.86
N GLU A 293 1.91 -3.36 -27.07
CA GLU A 293 1.07 -4.43 -26.53
C GLU A 293 -0.03 -3.89 -25.62
N ALA A 294 0.20 -2.80 -24.90
CA ALA A 294 -0.84 -2.15 -24.08
C ALA A 294 -1.96 -1.53 -24.95
N GLU A 295 -1.61 -0.91 -26.08
CA GLU A 295 -2.62 -0.43 -27.06
C GLU A 295 -3.40 -1.61 -27.65
N ASP A 296 -2.70 -2.67 -28.05
CA ASP A 296 -3.31 -3.87 -28.63
C ASP A 296 -4.18 -4.63 -27.61
N ALA A 297 -3.82 -4.61 -26.32
CA ALA A 297 -4.60 -5.21 -25.23
C ALA A 297 -5.95 -4.51 -25.07
N TRP A 298 -5.99 -3.18 -25.19
CA TRP A 298 -7.23 -2.43 -25.18
C TRP A 298 -8.08 -2.70 -26.43
N GLU A 299 -7.46 -2.65 -27.62
CA GLU A 299 -8.20 -2.80 -28.87
C GLU A 299 -8.84 -4.18 -29.01
N ASN A 300 -8.06 -5.23 -28.69
CA ASN A 300 -8.49 -6.61 -28.89
C ASN A 300 -9.25 -7.20 -27.70
N ASP A 301 -8.83 -6.89 -26.47
CA ASP A 301 -9.33 -7.57 -25.26
C ASP A 301 -10.00 -6.63 -24.25
N LYS A 302 -10.02 -5.31 -24.52
CA LYS A 302 -10.52 -4.28 -23.60
C LYS A 302 -9.80 -4.25 -22.24
N ILE A 303 -8.54 -4.67 -22.22
CA ILE A 303 -7.70 -4.61 -21.01
C ILE A 303 -7.09 -3.22 -20.92
N ASN A 304 -7.43 -2.49 -19.86
CA ASN A 304 -6.82 -1.21 -19.53
C ASN A 304 -5.66 -1.40 -18.53
N VAL A 305 -4.43 -1.13 -18.97
CA VAL A 305 -3.24 -1.21 -18.10
C VAL A 305 -3.24 -0.19 -16.96
N PHE A 306 -4.07 0.85 -17.00
CA PHE A 306 -4.19 1.87 -15.96
C PHE A 306 -5.39 1.67 -15.03
N ASP A 307 -6.15 0.59 -15.21
CA ASP A 307 -7.33 0.31 -14.40
C ASP A 307 -7.01 -0.71 -13.30
N LEU A 308 -6.92 -0.21 -12.07
CA LEU A 308 -6.62 -0.98 -10.86
C LEU A 308 -7.69 -2.05 -10.51
N THR A 309 -8.84 -2.05 -11.17
CA THR A 309 -9.90 -3.07 -10.95
C THR A 309 -9.73 -4.30 -11.85
N HIS A 310 -8.78 -4.26 -12.80
CA HIS A 310 -8.54 -5.31 -13.79
C HIS A 310 -7.22 -6.06 -13.56
N VAL A 311 -7.18 -7.30 -14.06
CA VAL A 311 -5.97 -8.15 -14.05
C VAL A 311 -5.50 -8.44 -15.46
N TRP A 312 -4.21 -8.72 -15.62
CA TRP A 312 -3.64 -9.17 -16.89
C TRP A 312 -3.69 -10.70 -16.97
N PRO A 313 -4.31 -11.30 -18.00
CA PRO A 313 -4.36 -12.75 -18.15
C PRO A 313 -2.96 -13.35 -18.23
N GLN A 314 -2.60 -14.20 -17.27
CA GLN A 314 -1.26 -14.79 -17.18
C GLN A 314 -0.93 -15.73 -18.34
N GLY A 315 -1.95 -16.27 -19.03
CA GLY A 315 -1.74 -17.05 -20.26
C GLY A 315 -1.26 -16.21 -21.45
N LYS A 316 -1.55 -14.91 -21.47
CA LYS A 316 -1.11 -13.96 -22.51
C LYS A 316 0.15 -13.20 -22.10
N TYR A 317 0.23 -12.81 -20.83
CA TYR A 317 1.36 -12.10 -20.25
C TYR A 317 1.93 -12.94 -19.10
N PRO A 318 2.82 -13.91 -19.37
CA PRO A 318 3.28 -14.85 -18.35
C PRO A 318 4.11 -14.18 -17.27
N LEU A 319 4.09 -14.79 -16.08
CA LEU A 319 4.94 -14.38 -14.96
C LEU A 319 6.40 -14.75 -15.23
N ARG A 320 7.29 -13.79 -15.05
CA ARG A 320 8.74 -13.99 -15.05
C ARG A 320 9.30 -13.69 -13.67
N ARG A 321 9.97 -14.67 -13.08
CA ARG A 321 10.71 -14.49 -11.83
C ARG A 321 11.89 -13.53 -12.03
N VAL A 322 12.14 -12.66 -11.05
CA VAL A 322 13.27 -11.71 -11.03
C VAL A 322 14.10 -11.80 -9.75
N GLY A 323 13.50 -12.30 -8.67
CA GLY A 323 14.17 -12.45 -7.39
C GLY A 323 13.33 -13.17 -6.35
N GLU A 324 13.78 -13.12 -5.12
CA GLU A 324 13.00 -13.50 -3.95
C GLU A 324 13.39 -12.63 -2.76
N PHE A 325 12.56 -12.58 -1.72
CA PHE A 325 12.99 -12.08 -0.43
C PHE A 325 12.65 -13.04 0.69
N THR A 326 13.50 -13.00 1.72
CA THR A 326 13.38 -13.77 2.96
C THR A 326 13.28 -12.80 4.13
N LEU A 327 12.32 -13.01 5.03
CA LEU A 327 12.23 -12.28 6.31
C LEU A 327 12.88 -13.12 7.40
N ASN A 328 13.94 -12.61 8.02
CA ASN A 328 14.78 -13.38 8.93
C ASN A 328 15.15 -12.64 10.22
N GLU A 329 14.59 -11.45 10.45
CA GLU A 329 14.86 -10.67 11.65
C GLU A 329 13.57 -9.97 12.13
N ASN A 330 13.24 -10.20 13.41
CA ASN A 330 12.14 -9.51 14.08
C ASN A 330 12.53 -8.08 14.46
N PRO A 331 11.57 -7.14 14.54
CA PRO A 331 11.84 -5.80 15.08
C PRO A 331 12.29 -5.91 16.54
N GLN A 332 13.29 -5.11 16.92
CA GLN A 332 13.73 -4.97 18.30
C GLN A 332 12.73 -4.13 19.11
N ASN A 333 12.08 -3.16 18.45
CA ASN A 333 11.01 -2.37 19.04
C ASN A 333 9.88 -2.13 18.02
N TYR A 334 8.69 -2.70 18.30
CA TYR A 334 7.53 -2.56 17.42
C TYR A 334 7.21 -1.10 17.10
N PHE A 335 7.20 -0.20 18.09
CA PHE A 335 6.83 1.19 17.87
C PHE A 335 7.83 1.91 16.94
N ALA A 336 9.12 1.78 17.21
CA ALA A 336 10.17 2.44 16.42
C ALA A 336 10.35 1.87 15.01
N GLU A 337 10.11 0.56 14.82
CA GLU A 337 10.47 -0.14 13.58
C GLU A 337 9.25 -0.59 12.74
N VAL A 338 8.07 -0.70 13.34
CA VAL A 338 6.82 -1.10 12.67
C VAL A 338 5.77 0.01 12.71
N GLU A 339 5.57 0.66 13.86
CA GLU A 339 4.58 1.75 13.94
C GLU A 339 5.10 2.99 13.20
N GLN A 340 6.37 3.35 13.37
CA GLN A 340 6.99 4.54 12.77
C GLN A 340 7.55 4.34 11.34
N VAL A 341 7.55 3.12 10.78
CA VAL A 341 7.97 2.94 9.38
C VAL A 341 6.99 3.63 8.41
N ALA A 342 7.52 4.43 7.50
CA ALA A 342 6.78 5.21 6.52
C ALA A 342 7.09 4.70 5.12
N PHE A 343 6.13 4.00 4.51
CA PHE A 343 6.18 3.58 3.11
C PHE A 343 5.56 4.65 2.22
N ASN A 344 6.15 4.92 1.06
CA ASN A 344 5.67 5.95 0.14
C ASN A 344 5.86 5.50 -1.32
N PRO A 345 4.79 5.29 -2.11
CA PRO A 345 4.91 4.84 -3.49
C PRO A 345 5.64 5.83 -4.41
N SER A 346 5.86 7.08 -4.00
CA SER A 346 6.73 8.05 -4.70
C SER A 346 8.23 7.80 -4.53
N HIS A 347 8.63 6.93 -3.62
CA HIS A 347 10.02 6.53 -3.48
C HIS A 347 10.35 5.48 -4.53
N MET A 348 10.90 5.92 -5.67
CA MET A 348 11.33 5.07 -6.77
C MET A 348 12.77 5.42 -7.18
N PRO A 349 13.68 4.44 -7.23
CA PRO A 349 15.04 4.63 -7.74
C PRO A 349 15.04 4.72 -9.27
N PRO A 350 16.16 5.16 -9.89
CA PRO A 350 16.31 5.15 -11.34
C PRO A 350 15.97 3.79 -11.95
N GLY A 351 15.18 3.79 -13.04
CA GLY A 351 14.73 2.58 -13.72
C GLY A 351 13.35 2.07 -13.32
N ILE A 352 12.73 2.69 -12.31
CA ILE A 352 11.35 2.40 -11.88
C ILE A 352 10.57 3.71 -11.89
N GLU A 353 9.43 3.73 -12.58
CA GLU A 353 8.58 4.91 -12.70
C GLU A 353 7.10 4.54 -12.45
N PRO A 354 6.26 5.51 -12.05
CA PRO A 354 4.83 5.26 -11.95
C PRO A 354 4.21 5.20 -13.36
N SER A 355 3.15 4.41 -13.53
CA SER A 355 2.30 4.49 -14.73
C SER A 355 1.30 5.64 -14.62
N ALA A 356 0.45 5.81 -15.64
CA ALA A 356 -0.64 6.79 -15.65
C ALA A 356 -1.92 6.29 -14.96
N ASP A 357 -1.87 5.20 -14.19
CA ASP A 357 -2.97 4.78 -13.31
C ASP A 357 -3.37 5.95 -12.38
N PRO A 358 -4.61 6.47 -12.47
CA PRO A 358 -5.02 7.65 -11.72
C PRO A 358 -5.06 7.39 -10.20
N VAL A 359 -5.31 6.16 -9.77
CA VAL A 359 -5.24 5.77 -8.36
C VAL A 359 -3.79 5.79 -7.91
N LEU A 360 -2.85 5.22 -8.68
CA LEU A 360 -1.42 5.31 -8.37
C LEU A 360 -0.96 6.77 -8.26
N GLN A 361 -1.31 7.61 -9.25
CA GLN A 361 -0.93 9.02 -9.29
C GLN A 361 -1.40 9.79 -8.05
N SER A 362 -2.61 9.54 -7.56
CA SER A 362 -3.10 10.18 -6.32
C SER A 362 -2.34 9.70 -5.06
N ARG A 363 -1.95 8.41 -5.02
CA ARG A 363 -1.17 7.84 -3.92
C ARG A 363 0.23 8.46 -3.82
N LEU A 364 0.82 8.91 -4.94
CA LEU A 364 2.12 9.57 -4.93
C LEU A 364 2.15 10.81 -4.02
N PHE A 365 1.01 11.51 -3.91
CA PHE A 365 0.86 12.65 -3.01
C PHE A 365 0.43 12.24 -1.58
N SER A 366 -0.56 11.36 -1.46
CA SER A 366 -1.24 11.09 -0.18
C SER A 366 -0.32 10.55 0.92
N TYR A 367 0.59 9.64 0.59
CA TYR A 367 1.46 8.99 1.58
C TYR A 367 2.45 9.96 2.24
N PRO A 368 3.27 10.74 1.50
CA PRO A 368 4.18 11.67 2.15
C PRO A 368 3.44 12.77 2.93
N ASP A 369 2.24 13.15 2.51
CA ASP A 369 1.39 14.09 3.26
C ASP A 369 0.97 13.51 4.62
N THR A 370 0.35 12.33 4.64
CA THR A 370 -0.12 11.73 5.91
C THR A 370 1.02 11.43 6.88
N HIS A 371 2.23 11.06 6.41
CA HIS A 371 3.38 10.84 7.29
C HIS A 371 3.89 12.11 7.99
N ARG A 372 3.75 13.28 7.34
CA ARG A 372 4.11 14.56 7.97
C ARG A 372 3.18 14.91 9.13
N HIS A 373 1.91 14.54 9.01
CA HIS A 373 0.95 14.66 10.12
C HIS A 373 1.18 13.60 11.20
N ARG A 374 1.34 12.34 10.80
CA ARG A 374 1.37 11.18 11.71
C ARG A 374 2.63 11.07 12.56
N ILE A 375 3.79 11.33 11.96
CA ILE A 375 5.10 11.16 12.63
C ILE A 375 5.77 12.52 12.79
N GLY A 376 5.73 13.35 11.75
CA GLY A 376 6.35 14.67 11.74
C GLY A 376 7.13 14.94 10.47
N VAL A 377 7.49 16.20 10.24
CA VAL A 377 8.12 16.66 9.00
C VAL A 377 9.48 16.01 8.71
N ASN A 378 10.19 15.56 9.76
CA ASN A 378 11.50 14.93 9.67
C ASN A 378 11.45 13.38 9.77
N TYR A 379 10.29 12.75 9.51
CA TYR A 379 10.12 11.28 9.64
C TYR A 379 11.16 10.43 8.90
N GLN A 380 11.76 10.96 7.83
CA GLN A 380 12.81 10.28 7.05
C GLN A 380 14.14 10.16 7.79
N GLN A 381 14.37 10.96 8.84
CA GLN A 381 15.56 10.88 9.69
C GLN A 381 15.49 9.71 10.69
N LEU A 382 14.30 9.16 10.93
CA LEU A 382 14.13 8.00 11.80
C LEU A 382 14.91 6.80 11.24
N PRO A 383 15.63 6.02 12.07
CA PRO A 383 16.50 4.93 11.58
C PRO A 383 15.83 3.93 10.64
N VAL A 384 14.56 3.57 10.89
CA VAL A 384 13.82 2.65 10.03
C VAL A 384 13.46 3.24 8.66
N ASN A 385 13.37 4.57 8.55
CA ASN A 385 13.02 5.27 7.31
C ASN A 385 14.25 5.75 6.54
N ALA A 386 15.39 5.89 7.21
CA ALA A 386 16.62 6.41 6.64
C ALA A 386 17.13 5.53 5.46
N PRO A 387 17.59 6.16 4.36
CA PRO A 387 18.16 5.45 3.22
C PRO A 387 19.54 4.86 3.55
N LYS A 388 19.98 3.86 2.77
CA LYS A 388 21.31 3.22 2.85
C LYS A 388 22.04 3.32 1.51
N THR A 389 22.12 4.55 0.99
CA THR A 389 22.72 4.82 -0.33
C THR A 389 24.22 4.54 -0.35
N ALA A 390 24.74 4.14 -1.51
CA ALA A 390 26.18 3.99 -1.75
C ALA A 390 26.90 5.35 -1.87
N HIS A 391 26.14 6.43 -2.04
CA HIS A 391 26.64 7.80 -2.11
C HIS A 391 26.30 8.60 -0.85
N LYS A 392 27.07 9.68 -0.60
CA LYS A 392 26.79 10.63 0.47
C LYS A 392 25.64 11.53 0.04
N MET A 393 24.48 11.38 0.67
CA MET A 393 23.30 12.19 0.39
C MET A 393 23.48 13.65 0.87
N ALA A 394 23.01 14.58 0.06
CA ALA A 394 22.85 15.99 0.41
C ALA A 394 21.54 16.53 -0.19
N ASN A 395 20.83 17.38 0.56
CA ASN A 395 19.69 18.14 0.05
C ASN A 395 19.60 19.50 0.76
N PHE A 396 18.65 20.35 0.35
CA PHE A 396 18.52 21.71 0.87
C PHE A 396 17.47 21.86 1.97
N GLN A 397 16.85 20.76 2.41
CA GLN A 397 15.87 20.78 3.50
C GLN A 397 16.58 21.02 4.84
N ARG A 398 16.00 21.89 5.67
CA ARG A 398 16.46 22.24 7.02
C ARG A 398 15.30 22.40 7.97
N ASP A 399 15.61 22.34 9.26
CA ASP A 399 14.75 22.66 10.39
C ASP A 399 13.49 21.78 10.46
N GLY A 400 12.39 22.33 10.98
CA GLY A 400 11.16 21.58 11.28
C GLY A 400 11.23 20.83 12.61
N ALA A 401 10.07 20.36 13.08
CA ALA A 401 9.96 19.63 14.34
C ALA A 401 10.87 18.39 14.35
N MET A 402 11.56 18.17 15.47
CA MET A 402 12.47 17.03 15.70
C MET A 402 13.55 16.84 14.62
N ALA A 403 14.20 17.94 14.18
CA ALA A 403 15.34 17.88 13.28
C ALA A 403 16.61 17.39 14.02
N PHE A 404 16.95 16.11 13.89
CA PHE A 404 18.10 15.50 14.59
C PHE A 404 19.45 15.87 13.96
N PHE A 405 19.61 15.66 12.65
CA PHE A 405 20.92 15.79 11.99
C PHE A 405 21.12 17.12 11.26
N ASN A 406 20.03 17.77 10.80
CA ASN A 406 19.92 19.09 10.14
C ASN A 406 21.04 19.50 9.14
N GLN A 407 21.83 18.56 8.60
CA GLN A 407 22.91 18.75 7.63
C GLN A 407 24.03 19.74 7.99
N GLY A 408 24.17 20.10 9.28
CA GLY A 408 25.25 20.97 9.77
C GLY A 408 25.29 22.36 9.14
N ALA A 409 26.49 22.93 9.01
CA ALA A 409 26.71 24.29 8.48
C ALA A 409 26.62 24.40 6.95
N ARG A 410 26.31 23.31 6.23
CA ARG A 410 26.21 23.33 4.76
C ARG A 410 25.17 24.36 4.31
N PRO A 411 25.46 25.20 3.29
CA PRO A 411 24.47 26.12 2.73
C PRO A 411 23.15 25.41 2.37
N ASN A 412 22.02 26.01 2.72
CA ASN A 412 20.68 25.53 2.39
C ASN A 412 20.18 26.06 1.03
N TYR A 413 21.11 26.46 0.17
CA TYR A 413 20.90 26.93 -1.19
C TYR A 413 22.08 26.49 -2.08
N LEU A 414 21.99 26.74 -3.38
CA LEU A 414 23.07 26.49 -4.34
C LEU A 414 24.21 27.51 -4.15
N SER A 415 25.19 27.14 -3.33
CA SER A 415 26.40 27.94 -3.13
C SER A 415 27.39 27.78 -4.28
N SER A 416 27.95 28.88 -4.77
CA SER A 416 29.08 28.87 -5.70
C SER A 416 30.43 28.68 -5.00
N ILE A 417 30.47 28.84 -3.66
CA ILE A 417 31.70 28.74 -2.84
C ILE A 417 31.88 27.33 -2.27
N ASP A 418 30.77 26.67 -1.91
CA ASP A 418 30.73 25.31 -1.37
C ASP A 418 29.58 24.50 -2.02
N PRO A 419 29.70 24.17 -3.32
CA PRO A 419 28.64 23.50 -4.07
C PRO A 419 28.54 22.00 -3.71
N VAL A 420 27.31 21.48 -3.67
CA VAL A 420 27.08 20.04 -3.70
C VAL A 420 27.36 19.46 -5.10
N GLN A 421 27.69 18.17 -5.16
CA GLN A 421 27.87 17.48 -6.43
C GLN A 421 26.52 17.08 -7.05
N PHE A 422 26.45 17.14 -8.38
CA PHE A 422 25.31 16.66 -9.16
C PHE A 422 25.70 15.43 -9.98
N LYS A 423 24.74 14.54 -10.20
CA LYS A 423 24.87 13.40 -11.11
C LYS A 423 24.28 13.80 -12.46
N ALA A 424 25.01 13.56 -13.55
CA ALA A 424 24.46 13.71 -14.90
C ALA A 424 23.28 12.75 -15.09
N ARG A 425 22.27 13.16 -15.87
CA ARG A 425 21.18 12.27 -16.26
C ARG A 425 21.76 11.11 -17.07
N THR A 426 21.41 9.89 -16.69
CA THR A 426 21.81 8.66 -17.41
C THR A 426 20.84 8.29 -18.52
N VAL A 427 19.60 8.79 -18.43
CA VAL A 427 18.53 8.55 -19.40
C VAL A 427 17.86 9.87 -19.74
N ASP A 428 17.49 10.01 -21.01
CA ASP A 428 16.65 11.10 -21.50
C ASP A 428 15.21 10.87 -21.07
N LEU A 429 14.81 11.48 -19.95
CA LEU A 429 13.50 11.28 -19.36
C LEU A 429 12.36 11.77 -20.25
N ASP A 430 12.61 12.70 -21.18
CA ASP A 430 11.60 13.17 -22.13
C ASP A 430 11.15 12.02 -23.06
N LYS A 431 11.97 10.99 -23.22
CA LYS A 431 11.65 9.77 -23.97
C LYS A 431 11.01 8.67 -23.12
N THR A 432 11.20 8.72 -21.80
CA THR A 432 10.66 7.72 -20.89
C THR A 432 9.26 8.10 -20.46
N HIS A 433 8.98 9.39 -20.24
CA HIS A 433 7.63 9.88 -19.98
C HIS A 433 6.71 9.49 -21.15
N GLY A 434 5.59 8.82 -20.86
CA GLY A 434 4.65 8.42 -21.92
C GLY A 434 4.26 9.65 -22.74
N HIS A 435 4.24 9.52 -24.06
CA HIS A 435 3.88 10.64 -24.95
C HIS A 435 2.35 10.78 -24.96
N PHE A 436 1.77 11.46 -23.98
CA PHE A 436 0.32 11.62 -23.93
C PHE A 436 -0.15 12.78 -24.80
N THR A 437 -0.93 12.48 -25.84
CA THR A 437 -1.73 13.49 -26.57
C THR A 437 -3.19 13.40 -26.12
N GLY A 438 -3.72 14.47 -25.53
CA GLY A 438 -5.10 14.49 -25.05
C GLY A 438 -5.58 15.87 -24.64
N GLN A 439 -6.86 15.98 -24.33
CA GLN A 439 -7.45 17.17 -23.70
C GLN A 439 -7.46 17.00 -22.19
N ALA A 440 -7.22 18.08 -21.46
CA ALA A 440 -7.50 18.10 -20.02
C ALA A 440 -9.02 18.06 -19.81
N ILE A 441 -9.51 17.04 -19.09
CA ILE A 441 -10.93 16.81 -18.86
C ILE A 441 -11.21 16.51 -17.38
N THR A 442 -12.45 16.73 -16.97
CA THR A 442 -13.01 16.15 -15.75
C THR A 442 -13.75 14.88 -16.14
N PHE A 443 -13.40 13.75 -15.52
CA PHE A 443 -13.89 12.44 -15.92
C PHE A 443 -14.45 11.67 -14.72
N LEU A 444 -15.53 10.95 -14.94
CA LEU A 444 -16.08 9.94 -14.03
C LEU A 444 -16.22 8.64 -14.81
N SER A 445 -15.72 7.54 -14.25
CA SER A 445 -15.78 6.25 -14.92
C SER A 445 -17.20 5.74 -15.13
N GLU A 446 -17.34 4.88 -16.14
CA GLU A 446 -18.55 4.17 -16.51
C GLU A 446 -18.34 2.67 -16.33
N ILE A 447 -19.34 1.95 -15.79
CA ILE A 447 -19.35 0.49 -15.75
C ILE A 447 -19.63 -0.10 -17.14
N ARG A 448 -18.86 -1.11 -17.55
CA ARG A 448 -18.81 -1.67 -18.90
C ARG A 448 -18.74 -3.22 -18.89
N PRO A 449 -19.01 -3.89 -20.02
CA PRO A 449 -18.96 -5.35 -20.11
C PRO A 449 -17.64 -5.99 -19.66
N GLU A 450 -16.50 -5.35 -19.96
CA GLU A 450 -15.16 -5.80 -19.57
C GLU A 450 -14.97 -5.94 -18.05
N ASP A 451 -15.68 -5.14 -17.25
CA ASP A 451 -15.60 -5.13 -15.78
C ASP A 451 -16.03 -6.46 -15.15
N PHE A 452 -16.85 -7.22 -15.87
CA PHE A 452 -17.39 -8.51 -15.41
C PHE A 452 -16.60 -9.72 -15.92
N VAL A 453 -15.60 -9.53 -16.80
CA VAL A 453 -14.84 -10.64 -17.40
C VAL A 453 -13.99 -11.37 -16.36
N ALA A 454 -13.16 -10.66 -15.60
CA ALA A 454 -12.32 -11.26 -14.58
C ALA A 454 -13.10 -11.80 -13.35
N PRO A 455 -14.12 -11.08 -12.82
CA PRO A 455 -15.04 -11.64 -11.82
C PRO A 455 -15.71 -12.95 -12.26
N ARG A 456 -16.16 -13.02 -13.51
CA ARG A 456 -16.79 -14.24 -14.05
C ARG A 456 -15.79 -15.37 -14.17
N ALA A 457 -14.57 -15.08 -14.62
CA ALA A 457 -13.50 -16.08 -14.65
C ALA A 457 -13.14 -16.58 -13.25
N LEU A 458 -13.15 -15.71 -12.23
CA LEU A 458 -12.94 -16.09 -10.83
C LEU A 458 -14.00 -17.09 -10.36
N TRP A 459 -15.29 -16.81 -10.62
CA TRP A 459 -16.39 -17.72 -10.31
C TRP A 459 -16.27 -19.04 -11.07
N GLN A 460 -16.20 -18.98 -12.40
CA GLN A 460 -16.39 -20.14 -13.28
C GLN A 460 -15.15 -21.02 -13.43
N LYS A 461 -13.94 -20.44 -13.33
CA LYS A 461 -12.68 -21.11 -13.71
C LYS A 461 -11.67 -21.24 -12.58
N VAL A 462 -11.78 -20.43 -11.53
CA VAL A 462 -10.79 -20.40 -10.43
C VAL A 462 -11.34 -21.05 -9.17
N TRP A 463 -12.57 -20.74 -8.78
CA TRP A 463 -13.19 -21.36 -7.62
C TRP A 463 -13.77 -22.73 -7.93
N ASP A 464 -13.49 -23.67 -7.02
CA ASP A 464 -14.23 -24.93 -6.90
C ASP A 464 -15.58 -24.70 -6.19
N GLU A 465 -16.39 -25.76 -6.10
CA GLU A 465 -17.72 -25.66 -5.52
C GLU A 465 -17.69 -25.26 -4.03
N ASP A 466 -16.73 -25.77 -3.25
CA ASP A 466 -16.61 -25.44 -1.84
C ASP A 466 -16.27 -23.96 -1.63
N ALA A 467 -15.40 -23.38 -2.47
CA ALA A 467 -15.08 -21.95 -2.44
C ALA A 467 -16.29 -21.09 -2.86
N ARG A 468 -17.07 -21.55 -3.84
CA ARG A 468 -18.33 -20.90 -4.25
C ARG A 468 -19.36 -20.91 -3.13
N GLU A 469 -19.53 -22.03 -2.44
CA GLU A 469 -20.43 -22.15 -1.29
C GLU A 469 -19.99 -21.22 -0.15
N ARG A 470 -18.71 -21.23 0.22
CA ARG A 470 -18.17 -20.31 1.23
C ARG A 470 -18.40 -18.85 0.85
N PHE A 471 -18.15 -18.48 -0.40
CA PHE A 471 -18.42 -17.13 -0.89
C PHE A 471 -19.89 -16.73 -0.71
N ILE A 472 -20.84 -17.59 -1.13
CA ILE A 472 -22.28 -17.33 -0.95
C ILE A 472 -22.61 -17.15 0.53
N ASN A 473 -22.13 -18.05 1.40
CA ASN A 473 -22.38 -17.97 2.84
C ASN A 473 -21.82 -16.68 3.46
N ASN A 474 -20.60 -16.28 3.08
CA ASN A 474 -19.98 -15.04 3.57
C ASN A 474 -20.77 -13.80 3.12
N VAL A 475 -21.21 -13.76 1.85
CA VAL A 475 -22.02 -12.66 1.32
C VAL A 475 -23.38 -12.62 2.01
N THR A 476 -24.08 -13.74 2.11
CA THR A 476 -25.39 -13.84 2.79
C THR A 476 -25.30 -13.38 4.24
N GLY A 477 -24.35 -13.92 5.02
CA GLY A 477 -24.19 -13.52 6.43
C GLY A 477 -23.90 -12.02 6.58
N LYS A 478 -23.18 -11.41 5.62
CA LYS A 478 -22.97 -9.96 5.60
C LYS A 478 -24.23 -9.19 5.20
N MET A 479 -25.03 -9.70 4.26
CA MET A 479 -26.28 -9.08 3.81
C MET A 479 -27.36 -9.09 4.91
N GLU A 480 -27.41 -10.12 5.74
CA GLU A 480 -28.36 -10.24 6.86
C GLU A 480 -28.21 -9.11 7.89
N LEU A 481 -27.02 -8.51 7.99
CA LEU A 481 -26.76 -7.35 8.86
C LEU A 481 -27.32 -6.03 8.28
N CYS A 482 -27.75 -6.00 7.02
CA CYS A 482 -28.30 -4.81 6.38
C CYS A 482 -29.83 -4.83 6.43
N LYS A 483 -30.42 -3.92 7.21
CA LYS A 483 -31.87 -3.85 7.39
C LYS A 483 -32.61 -3.26 6.19
N ASN A 484 -31.92 -2.50 5.34
CA ASN A 484 -32.52 -1.90 4.15
C ASN A 484 -32.34 -2.83 2.95
N PRO A 485 -33.41 -3.37 2.36
CA PRO A 485 -33.29 -4.31 1.25
C PRO A 485 -32.84 -3.65 -0.06
N GLU A 486 -32.95 -2.32 -0.22
CA GLU A 486 -32.71 -1.67 -1.51
C GLU A 486 -31.26 -1.80 -2.02
N PRO A 487 -30.21 -1.48 -1.21
CA PRO A 487 -28.84 -1.78 -1.60
C PRO A 487 -28.60 -3.24 -1.96
N LEU A 488 -29.25 -4.16 -1.24
CA LEU A 488 -29.09 -5.61 -1.44
C LEU A 488 -29.67 -6.03 -2.79
N LYS A 489 -30.84 -5.52 -3.17
CA LYS A 489 -31.47 -5.80 -4.47
C LYS A 489 -30.59 -5.35 -5.64
N LYS A 490 -30.00 -4.15 -5.53
CA LYS A 490 -29.05 -3.62 -6.52
C LYS A 490 -27.78 -4.46 -6.58
N GLN A 491 -27.23 -4.82 -5.41
CA GLN A 491 -26.01 -5.64 -5.35
C GLN A 491 -26.20 -7.04 -5.95
N ILE A 492 -27.35 -7.68 -5.69
CA ILE A 492 -27.69 -8.98 -6.30
C ILE A 492 -27.76 -8.84 -7.83
N ALA A 493 -28.30 -7.73 -8.35
CA ALA A 493 -28.31 -7.47 -9.79
C ALA A 493 -26.90 -7.30 -10.37
N ILE A 494 -25.98 -6.66 -9.64
CA ILE A 494 -24.57 -6.57 -10.04
C ILE A 494 -23.92 -7.95 -10.05
N PHE A 495 -24.18 -8.80 -9.06
CA PHE A 495 -23.71 -10.20 -9.06
C PHE A 495 -24.29 -11.00 -10.22
N ARG A 496 -25.54 -10.73 -10.62
CA ARG A 496 -26.19 -11.38 -11.78
C ARG A 496 -25.44 -11.11 -13.09
N GLU A 497 -24.86 -9.92 -13.25
CA GLU A 497 -24.02 -9.59 -14.41
C GLU A 497 -22.69 -10.36 -14.40
N VAL A 498 -22.19 -10.77 -13.23
CA VAL A 498 -21.05 -11.70 -13.14
C VAL A 498 -21.49 -13.08 -13.62
N ASP A 499 -22.46 -13.68 -12.93
CA ASP A 499 -23.04 -14.97 -13.26
C ASP A 499 -24.46 -15.08 -12.65
N PRO A 500 -25.49 -15.47 -13.42
CA PRO A 500 -26.85 -15.63 -12.91
C PRO A 500 -26.97 -16.57 -11.70
N GLU A 501 -26.13 -17.60 -11.63
CA GLU A 501 -26.14 -18.58 -10.53
C GLU A 501 -25.83 -17.92 -9.18
N ILE A 502 -24.92 -16.93 -9.15
CA ILE A 502 -24.59 -16.21 -7.92
C ILE A 502 -25.84 -15.51 -7.38
N ALA A 503 -26.56 -14.81 -8.26
CA ALA A 503 -27.77 -14.10 -7.89
C ALA A 503 -28.85 -15.08 -7.40
N GLU A 504 -29.10 -16.18 -8.12
CA GLU A 504 -30.09 -17.19 -7.73
C GLU A 504 -29.80 -17.79 -6.34
N ARG A 505 -28.53 -18.11 -6.07
CA ARG A 505 -28.10 -18.62 -4.76
C ARG A 505 -28.30 -17.58 -3.66
N LEU A 506 -27.94 -16.31 -3.89
CA LEU A 506 -28.14 -15.23 -2.92
C LEU A 506 -29.62 -14.92 -2.67
N GLU A 507 -30.45 -14.89 -3.71
CA GLU A 507 -31.90 -14.67 -3.60
C GLU A 507 -32.56 -15.78 -2.78
N LYS A 508 -32.15 -17.03 -3.00
CA LYS A 508 -32.60 -18.19 -2.23
C LYS A 508 -32.20 -18.08 -0.75
N SER A 509 -30.94 -17.74 -0.47
CA SER A 509 -30.43 -17.71 0.91
C SER A 509 -30.94 -16.51 1.71
N THR A 510 -31.08 -15.34 1.08
CA THR A 510 -31.51 -14.10 1.76
C THR A 510 -33.03 -13.89 1.74
N GLY A 511 -33.76 -14.54 0.83
CA GLY A 511 -35.18 -14.27 0.56
C GLY A 511 -35.43 -12.92 -0.13
N ILE A 512 -34.38 -12.20 -0.56
CA ILE A 512 -34.47 -10.91 -1.21
C ILE A 512 -34.31 -11.11 -2.72
N LYS A 513 -35.37 -10.83 -3.49
CA LYS A 513 -35.30 -10.82 -4.94
C LYS A 513 -34.56 -9.57 -5.44
N GLY A 514 -33.45 -9.77 -6.15
CA GLY A 514 -32.69 -8.69 -6.79
C GLY A 514 -33.38 -8.15 -8.04
N TYR A 515 -32.82 -7.09 -8.61
CA TYR A 515 -33.25 -6.63 -9.93
C TYR A 515 -32.79 -7.61 -11.02
N ASP A 516 -33.49 -7.60 -12.17
CA ASP A 516 -33.24 -8.54 -13.29
C ASP A 516 -31.85 -8.36 -13.95
N GLY A 517 -31.15 -7.27 -13.62
CA GLY A 517 -29.84 -6.88 -14.11
C GLY A 517 -29.62 -5.39 -13.88
N ILE A 518 -28.49 -4.85 -14.35
CA ILE A 518 -28.16 -3.44 -14.11
C ILE A 518 -28.64 -2.49 -15.22
N ALA A 519 -29.14 -3.01 -16.33
CA ALA A 519 -29.47 -2.23 -17.54
C ALA A 519 -30.61 -1.20 -17.36
N ASN A 520 -31.42 -1.35 -16.30
CA ASN A 520 -32.51 -0.42 -15.96
C ASN A 520 -32.24 0.37 -14.67
N LEU A 521 -31.03 0.27 -14.10
CA LEU A 521 -30.65 0.94 -12.87
C LEU A 521 -29.91 2.25 -13.15
N THR A 522 -30.01 3.18 -12.22
CA THR A 522 -29.16 4.37 -12.14
C THR A 522 -28.28 4.23 -10.89
N PHE A 523 -27.00 4.51 -11.04
CA PHE A 523 -26.04 4.54 -9.94
C PHE A 523 -25.68 5.98 -9.57
N ASN A 524 -25.29 6.21 -8.32
CA ASN A 524 -24.82 7.51 -7.85
C ASN A 524 -23.31 7.66 -8.00
N GLY A 525 -22.56 6.56 -7.91
CA GLY A 525 -21.10 6.56 -7.89
C GLY A 525 -20.43 6.44 -9.26
N THR A 526 -21.12 5.93 -10.28
CA THR A 526 -20.55 5.71 -11.63
C THR A 526 -21.62 5.87 -12.70
N HIS A 527 -21.20 6.13 -13.94
CA HIS A 527 -22.07 6.04 -15.10
C HIS A 527 -22.42 4.57 -15.40
N ASN A 528 -23.64 4.33 -15.86
CA ASN A 528 -24.12 3.01 -16.24
C ASN A 528 -24.01 2.77 -17.76
N GLY A 529 -22.94 2.11 -18.21
CA GLY A 529 -22.74 1.77 -19.62
C GLY A 529 -23.69 0.70 -20.16
N PHE A 530 -24.46 0.02 -19.29
CA PHE A 530 -25.47 -0.97 -19.66
C PHE A 530 -26.87 -0.36 -19.81
N ALA A 531 -27.04 0.93 -19.49
CA ALA A 531 -28.33 1.57 -19.44
C ALA A 531 -29.07 1.50 -20.80
N ARG A 532 -30.28 0.91 -20.82
CA ARG A 532 -31.13 0.87 -22.01
C ARG A 532 -31.70 2.23 -22.38
N GLU A 533 -32.00 3.03 -21.36
CA GLU A 533 -32.54 4.37 -21.52
C GLU A 533 -31.52 5.42 -21.07
N LYS A 534 -31.40 6.52 -21.83
CA LYS A 534 -30.45 7.61 -21.54
C LYS A 534 -30.57 8.15 -20.11
N LYS A 535 -31.80 8.19 -19.56
CA LYS A 535 -32.07 8.68 -18.19
C LYS A 535 -31.38 7.85 -17.09
N ASN A 536 -31.06 6.59 -17.39
CA ASN A 536 -30.41 5.66 -16.46
C ASN A 536 -28.89 5.64 -16.61
N LYS A 537 -28.36 6.25 -17.68
CA LYS A 537 -26.93 6.21 -18.03
C LYS A 537 -26.08 7.01 -17.05
N TYR A 538 -26.54 8.20 -16.66
CA TYR A 538 -25.68 9.11 -15.94
C TYR A 538 -25.78 8.98 -14.44
N ALA A 539 -24.65 9.25 -13.77
CA ALA A 539 -24.54 9.10 -12.34
C ALA A 539 -25.49 10.10 -11.67
N ASN A 540 -26.26 9.64 -10.69
CA ASN A 540 -27.27 10.42 -9.99
C ASN A 540 -28.34 11.05 -10.92
N GLY A 541 -28.54 10.48 -12.12
CA GLY A 541 -29.52 10.96 -13.11
C GLY A 541 -29.20 12.32 -13.75
N ILE A 542 -27.99 12.86 -13.56
CA ILE A 542 -27.60 14.17 -14.07
C ILE A 542 -27.03 14.03 -15.49
N ASP A 543 -27.70 14.57 -16.52
CA ASP A 543 -27.17 14.55 -17.89
C ASP A 543 -25.91 15.43 -18.01
N VAL A 544 -24.75 14.79 -18.15
CA VAL A 544 -23.44 15.46 -18.25
C VAL A 544 -23.10 15.77 -19.70
N THR A 545 -23.91 16.57 -20.40
CA THR A 545 -23.67 16.93 -21.82
C THR A 545 -22.34 17.65 -22.08
N THR A 546 -21.71 18.23 -21.05
CA THR A 546 -20.43 18.95 -21.15
C THR A 546 -19.21 18.15 -20.69
N CYS A 547 -19.40 16.96 -20.12
CA CYS A 547 -18.34 16.10 -19.59
C CYS A 547 -18.47 14.64 -20.09
N GLN A 548 -19.01 14.46 -21.29
CA GLN A 548 -19.14 13.13 -21.90
C GLN A 548 -17.75 12.60 -22.29
N SER A 549 -17.55 11.29 -22.15
CA SER A 549 -16.39 10.63 -22.75
C SER A 549 -16.40 10.90 -24.25
N LEU A 550 -15.40 11.60 -24.76
CA LEU A 550 -15.26 11.93 -26.19
C LEU A 550 -14.86 10.71 -27.04
N THR A 551 -14.56 9.59 -26.39
CA THR A 551 -14.08 8.34 -26.96
C THR A 551 -14.74 7.14 -26.28
N GLU A 552 -14.92 6.03 -27.01
CA GLU A 552 -15.41 4.76 -26.45
C GLU A 552 -14.35 4.02 -25.60
N ASN A 553 -13.41 4.73 -24.98
CA ASN A 553 -12.39 4.16 -24.09
C ASN A 553 -12.62 4.55 -22.62
N ASN A 554 -11.94 3.86 -21.71
CA ASN A 554 -12.00 4.09 -20.26
C ASN A 554 -10.67 4.68 -19.74
N GLY A 555 -10.00 5.50 -20.55
CA GLY A 555 -8.67 6.02 -20.25
C GLY A 555 -7.51 5.09 -20.61
N ALA A 556 -7.79 3.92 -21.19
CA ALA A 556 -6.76 3.02 -21.70
C ALA A 556 -5.94 3.64 -22.86
N PRO A 557 -4.67 3.25 -23.02
CA PRO A 557 -3.93 3.51 -24.25
C PRO A 557 -4.65 2.88 -25.45
N ILE A 558 -4.79 3.66 -26.52
CA ILE A 558 -5.36 3.25 -27.81
C ILE A 558 -4.29 3.32 -28.89
N ARG A 559 -4.54 2.79 -30.10
CA ARG A 559 -3.53 2.83 -31.15
C ARG A 559 -3.03 4.25 -31.43
N GLY A 560 -1.75 4.43 -31.18
CA GLY A 560 -1.05 5.68 -31.35
C GLY A 560 -1.14 6.65 -30.19
N THR A 561 -1.67 6.24 -29.04
CA THR A 561 -1.42 6.89 -27.74
C THR A 561 0.08 7.05 -27.52
N HIS A 562 0.89 6.09 -27.96
CA HIS A 562 2.35 6.13 -27.83
C HIS A 562 3.06 6.47 -29.16
N ARG A 563 2.40 7.17 -30.11
CA ARG A 563 3.05 7.59 -31.36
C ARG A 563 4.34 8.38 -31.04
N ASN A 564 5.41 7.99 -31.73
CA ASN A 564 6.80 8.43 -31.56
C ASN A 564 7.66 7.66 -30.54
N VAL A 565 7.14 6.63 -29.85
CA VAL A 565 8.02 5.73 -29.07
C VAL A 565 8.94 4.91 -30.01
N ASP A 566 8.40 4.31 -31.09
CA ASP A 566 9.18 3.42 -31.98
C ASP A 566 10.21 4.14 -32.88
N LYS A 567 9.94 5.40 -33.28
CA LYS A 567 10.87 6.18 -34.11
C LYS A 567 12.17 6.55 -33.37
N VAL A 568 12.13 6.50 -32.03
CA VAL A 568 13.25 6.84 -31.17
C VAL A 568 14.10 5.60 -30.82
N VAL A 569 13.51 4.40 -30.80
CA VAL A 569 14.21 3.13 -30.55
C VAL A 569 15.13 2.75 -31.72
N ASN A 570 14.81 3.14 -32.95
CA ASN A 570 15.59 2.80 -34.15
C ASN A 570 16.62 3.86 -34.61
N GLY A 571 16.88 4.90 -33.81
CA GLY A 571 17.96 5.87 -34.12
C GLY A 571 17.76 6.72 -35.39
N GLU A 572 16.58 6.72 -36.02
CA GLU A 572 16.29 7.62 -37.13
C GLU A 572 15.84 8.99 -36.60
N GLY A 573 16.82 9.83 -36.28
CA GLY A 573 16.59 11.23 -36.01
C GLY A 573 16.02 11.95 -37.23
N THR A 574 14.73 12.26 -37.23
CA THR A 574 14.20 13.33 -38.08
C THR A 574 14.66 14.66 -37.53
N ARG A 575 15.69 15.23 -38.18
CA ARG A 575 16.01 16.67 -38.09
C ARG A 575 14.81 17.45 -38.62
N HIS A 576 14.25 18.33 -37.79
CA HIS A 576 13.63 19.58 -38.24
C HIS A 576 14.00 20.68 -37.26
#